data_AF-A0A1N6N5C3-F1
#
_entry.id   AF-A0A1N6N5C3-F1
#
_cell.length_a   1.000
_cell.length_b   1.000
_cell.length_c   1.000
_cell.angle_alpha   90.00
_cell.angle_beta   90.00
_cell.angle_gamma   90.00
#
_symmetry.space_group_name_H-M   'P 1'
#
loop_
_entity.id
_entity.type
_entity.pdbx_description
1 polymer ?
#
loop_
_entity_poly.entity_id
_entity_poly.type
_entity_poly.pdbx_seq_one_letter_code
_entity_poly.pdbx_strand_id
1 'polypeptide(L)'
;MSTATPVEQSVVEAASAAAHALVELVPTSTPLRAALRGGAPVGPQAARAVVASYVGDSGTDLALALIDQDTLADASQEAALDVTDVLRPALEAAGSTTGVGVLGEVRVADATALFEDPESVVFELSTDDGPTAGWFVVRTRRALQSLPDEAVTGARLARISNVEMRLSVIVGRTRMPVRDVLSLEPGAVVELDRSAGAPADVQLNGRTIAKGEVVVVDGGDYGVRITKILDADD
;
A
#
# COMPACT_ATOMS: atom_id res chain seq x y z
N MET A 1 19.21 -10.87 33.09
CA MET A 1 17.99 -10.04 33.16
C MET A 1 18.13 -8.98 32.08
N SER A 2 17.62 -9.26 30.87
CA SER A 2 17.75 -8.35 29.71
C SER A 2 16.65 -7.29 29.82
N THR A 3 17.03 -6.03 30.03
CA THR A 3 16.08 -4.92 30.05
C THR A 3 15.71 -4.60 28.60
N ALA A 4 14.52 -5.03 28.17
CA ALA A 4 13.95 -4.62 26.90
C ALA A 4 13.93 -3.09 26.81
N THR A 5 14.23 -2.57 25.63
CA THR A 5 14.31 -1.14 25.34
C THR A 5 12.91 -0.52 25.53
N PRO A 6 12.76 0.76 25.96
CA PRO A 6 11.43 1.39 26.12
C PRO A 6 10.55 1.30 24.86
N VAL A 7 11.18 1.24 23.70
CA VAL A 7 10.55 1.01 22.40
C VAL A 7 9.93 -0.38 22.29
N GLU A 8 10.65 -1.44 22.66
CA GLU A 8 10.16 -2.82 22.59
C GLU A 8 8.98 -3.03 23.55
N GLN A 9 9.03 -2.40 24.73
CA GLN A 9 7.92 -2.42 25.69
C GLN A 9 6.64 -1.80 25.12
N SER A 10 6.76 -0.66 24.41
CA SER A 10 5.60 0.00 23.78
C SER A 10 4.94 -0.84 22.68
N VAL A 11 5.72 -1.63 21.93
CA VAL A 11 5.21 -2.51 20.86
C VAL A 11 4.48 -3.71 21.45
N VAL A 12 5.05 -4.33 22.49
CA VAL A 12 4.44 -5.48 23.18
C VAL A 12 3.15 -5.07 23.87
N GLU A 13 3.08 -3.87 24.47
CA GLU A 13 1.85 -3.36 25.09
C GLU A 13 0.73 -3.15 24.06
N ALA A 14 1.02 -2.51 22.93
CA ALA A 14 0.06 -2.32 21.85
C ALA A 14 -0.43 -3.65 21.25
N ALA A 15 0.49 -4.60 21.04
CA ALA A 15 0.16 -5.94 20.57
C ALA A 15 -0.67 -6.72 21.58
N SER A 16 -0.41 -6.55 22.88
CA SER A 16 -1.19 -7.17 23.95
C SER A 16 -2.62 -6.62 23.97
N ALA A 17 -2.80 -5.31 23.82
CA ALA A 17 -4.12 -4.70 23.71
C ALA A 17 -4.90 -5.25 22.51
N ALA A 18 -4.24 -5.40 21.35
CA ALA A 18 -4.84 -6.00 20.16
C ALA A 18 -5.27 -7.45 20.40
N ALA A 19 -4.44 -8.25 21.08
CA ALA A 19 -4.75 -9.64 21.38
C ALA A 19 -5.93 -9.79 22.34
N HIS A 20 -6.06 -8.91 23.33
CA HIS A 20 -7.22 -8.89 24.24
C HIS A 20 -8.50 -8.49 23.51
N ALA A 21 -8.46 -7.44 22.68
CA ALA A 21 -9.60 -7.01 21.88
C ALA A 21 -10.05 -8.10 20.89
N LEU A 22 -9.11 -8.87 20.33
CA LEU A 22 -9.42 -9.99 19.47
C LEU A 22 -10.26 -11.05 20.20
N VAL A 23 -9.76 -11.57 21.33
CA VAL A 23 -10.39 -12.72 22.01
C VAL A 23 -11.78 -12.42 22.56
N GLU A 24 -12.11 -11.15 22.81
CA GLU A 24 -13.46 -10.73 23.23
C GLU A 24 -14.52 -10.92 22.13
N LEU A 25 -14.11 -10.88 20.86
CA LEU A 25 -15.02 -10.94 19.71
C LEU A 25 -14.86 -12.21 18.86
N VAL A 26 -13.91 -13.09 19.17
CA VAL A 26 -13.84 -14.40 18.52
C VAL A 26 -15.03 -15.24 19.02
N PRO A 27 -15.95 -15.64 18.13
CA PRO A 27 -17.16 -16.35 18.53
C PRO A 27 -16.78 -17.79 18.88
N THR A 28 -16.53 -18.04 20.16
CA THR A 28 -16.14 -19.34 20.73
C THR A 28 -17.10 -19.71 21.85
N SER A 29 -17.35 -21.00 22.04
CA SER A 29 -18.28 -21.47 23.07
C SER A 29 -17.77 -21.24 24.50
N THR A 30 -16.45 -21.07 24.65
CA THR A 30 -15.76 -20.76 25.91
C THR A 30 -14.84 -19.56 25.67
N PRO A 31 -14.80 -18.55 26.58
CA PRO A 31 -13.95 -17.38 26.41
C PRO A 31 -12.48 -17.77 26.20
N LEU A 32 -11.84 -17.11 25.24
CA LEU A 32 -10.41 -17.24 24.99
C LEU A 32 -9.61 -16.22 25.82
N ARG A 33 -8.41 -16.64 26.24
CA ARG A 33 -7.39 -15.78 26.82
C ARG A 33 -6.18 -15.74 25.91
N ALA A 34 -5.62 -14.56 25.73
CA ALA A 34 -4.36 -14.35 25.04
C ALA A 34 -3.21 -14.25 26.05
N ALA A 35 -2.22 -15.12 25.93
CA ALA A 35 -0.99 -15.07 26.72
C ALA A 35 0.21 -14.81 25.80
N LEU A 36 1.04 -13.82 26.14
CA LEU A 36 2.24 -13.50 25.37
C LEU A 36 3.18 -14.70 25.32
N ARG A 37 3.59 -15.10 24.11
CA ARG A 37 4.50 -16.21 23.87
C ARG A 37 5.79 -15.71 23.23
N GLY A 38 6.93 -16.11 23.80
CA GLY A 38 8.27 -15.74 23.29
C GLY A 38 8.76 -16.57 22.10
N GLY A 39 7.88 -17.12 21.26
CA GLY A 39 8.27 -17.96 20.12
C GLY A 39 7.11 -18.33 19.19
N ALA A 40 7.44 -18.53 17.90
CA ALA A 40 6.51 -18.86 16.82
C ALA A 40 5.69 -20.14 17.10
N PRO A 41 4.44 -20.25 16.62
CA PRO A 41 3.76 -21.53 16.51
C PRO A 41 4.59 -22.50 15.67
N VAL A 42 4.64 -23.75 16.09
CA VAL A 42 5.42 -24.81 15.45
C VAL A 42 4.49 -25.64 14.57
N GLY A 43 4.62 -25.51 13.25
CA GLY A 43 4.10 -26.51 12.30
C GLY A 43 2.93 -26.06 11.39
N PRO A 44 2.05 -26.99 10.96
CA PRO A 44 1.12 -26.81 9.84
C PRO A 44 0.03 -25.74 10.05
N GLN A 45 -0.20 -25.31 11.29
CA GLN A 45 -1.23 -24.33 11.63
C GLN A 45 -0.91 -22.93 11.07
N ALA A 46 0.38 -22.56 11.01
CA ALA A 46 0.78 -21.29 10.41
C ALA A 46 0.61 -21.26 8.88
N ALA A 47 0.66 -22.43 8.22
CA ALA A 47 0.48 -22.55 6.77
C ALA A 47 -0.95 -22.27 6.30
N ARG A 48 -1.92 -22.22 7.21
CA ARG A 48 -3.33 -21.96 6.91
C ARG A 48 -3.97 -21.12 8.00
N ALA A 49 -3.53 -19.88 8.12
CA ALA A 49 -4.05 -18.89 9.06
C ALA A 49 -5.02 -17.92 8.38
N VAL A 50 -5.91 -17.31 9.16
CA VAL A 50 -6.72 -16.19 8.71
C VAL A 50 -5.89 -14.93 8.88
N VAL A 51 -5.55 -14.28 7.77
CA VAL A 51 -4.66 -13.12 7.71
C VAL A 51 -5.44 -11.87 7.32
N ALA A 52 -5.03 -10.75 7.87
CA ALA A 52 -5.52 -9.43 7.50
C ALA A 52 -4.45 -8.36 7.72
N SER A 53 -4.61 -7.22 7.06
CA SER A 53 -3.81 -6.03 7.33
C SER A 53 -4.73 -4.90 7.80
N TYR A 54 -4.32 -4.20 8.83
CA TYR A 54 -4.98 -2.99 9.30
C TYR A 54 -4.13 -1.79 8.88
N VAL A 55 -4.73 -0.90 8.09
CA VAL A 55 -4.03 0.26 7.51
C VAL A 55 -4.50 1.51 8.23
N GLY A 56 -3.57 2.15 8.94
CA GLY A 56 -3.80 3.38 9.71
C GLY A 56 -2.50 4.12 9.96
N ASP A 57 -2.42 4.86 11.07
CA ASP A 57 -1.21 5.59 11.49
C ASP A 57 0.03 4.70 11.63
N SER A 58 -0.17 3.46 12.03
CA SER A 58 0.80 2.37 11.94
C SER A 58 0.16 1.23 11.17
N GLY A 59 0.87 0.68 10.18
CA GLY A 59 0.37 -0.48 9.46
C GLY A 59 0.53 -1.71 10.33
N THR A 60 -0.52 -2.49 10.54
CA THR A 60 -0.45 -3.68 11.38
C THR A 60 -0.82 -4.90 10.55
N ASP A 61 0.04 -5.91 10.52
CA ASP A 61 -0.30 -7.21 9.94
C ASP A 61 -0.75 -8.16 11.05
N LEU A 62 -1.86 -8.85 10.82
CA LEU A 62 -2.53 -9.71 11.77
C LEU A 62 -2.67 -11.11 11.17
N ALA A 63 -2.41 -12.15 11.96
CA ALA A 63 -2.80 -13.51 11.59
C ALA A 63 -3.29 -14.32 12.78
N LEU A 64 -4.36 -15.08 12.56
CA LEU A 64 -4.97 -15.99 13.52
C LEU A 64 -4.91 -17.42 12.98
N ALA A 65 -4.15 -18.27 13.66
CA ALA A 65 -4.02 -19.68 13.37
C ALA A 65 -4.72 -20.50 14.46
N LEU A 66 -5.88 -21.06 14.15
CA LEU A 66 -6.62 -21.92 15.07
C LEU A 66 -6.23 -23.39 14.85
N ILE A 67 -6.17 -24.17 15.92
CA ILE A 67 -5.87 -25.61 15.85
C ILE A 67 -7.05 -26.35 15.23
N ASP A 68 -8.27 -25.97 15.61
CA ASP A 68 -9.51 -26.55 15.12
C ASP A 68 -10.53 -25.44 14.85
N GLN A 69 -11.06 -25.39 13.63
CA GLN A 69 -12.07 -24.38 13.27
C GLN A 69 -13.45 -24.71 13.84
N ASP A 70 -13.66 -25.94 14.33
CA ASP A 70 -14.87 -26.36 15.04
C ASP A 70 -14.94 -25.73 16.46
N THR A 71 -13.87 -25.06 16.93
CA THR A 71 -13.88 -24.29 18.18
C THR A 71 -14.66 -22.98 18.10
N LEU A 72 -14.98 -22.52 16.89
CA LEU A 72 -15.91 -21.41 16.72
C LEU A 72 -17.31 -21.89 17.14
N ALA A 73 -18.02 -21.08 17.93
CA ALA A 73 -19.37 -21.36 18.37
C ALA A 73 -20.30 -21.69 17.19
N ASP A 74 -21.39 -22.42 17.46
CA ASP A 74 -22.38 -22.96 16.50
C ASP A 74 -23.03 -21.94 15.54
N ALA A 75 -22.60 -20.67 15.52
CA ALA A 75 -22.96 -19.68 14.50
C ALA A 75 -22.71 -20.15 13.05
N SER A 76 -21.91 -21.21 12.85
CA SER A 76 -21.69 -21.91 11.58
C SER A 76 -22.81 -22.89 11.18
N GLN A 77 -23.67 -23.32 12.11
CA GLN A 77 -24.70 -24.35 11.85
C GLN A 77 -26.02 -23.78 11.30
N GLU A 78 -26.31 -22.48 11.46
CA GLU A 78 -27.55 -21.86 10.94
C GLU A 78 -27.39 -21.22 9.55
N ALA A 79 -26.15 -20.92 9.15
CA ALA A 79 -25.76 -20.56 7.79
C ALA A 79 -24.29 -20.91 7.61
N ALA A 80 -23.92 -21.56 6.50
CA ALA A 80 -22.53 -21.83 6.15
C ALA A 80 -21.78 -20.51 5.84
N LEU A 81 -21.48 -19.73 6.87
CA LEU A 81 -20.75 -18.48 6.78
C LEU A 81 -19.26 -18.76 6.58
N ASP A 82 -18.60 -17.96 5.74
CA ASP A 82 -17.17 -18.06 5.53
C ASP A 82 -16.44 -17.66 6.82
N VAL A 83 -15.43 -18.43 7.23
CA VAL A 83 -14.63 -18.18 8.43
C VAL A 83 -14.01 -16.76 8.43
N THR A 84 -13.73 -16.21 7.25
CA THR A 84 -13.21 -14.85 7.08
C THR A 84 -14.22 -13.78 7.49
N ASP A 85 -15.51 -13.98 7.21
CA ASP A 85 -16.58 -13.05 7.60
C ASP A 85 -16.88 -13.16 9.09
N VAL A 86 -16.81 -14.37 9.64
CA VAL A 86 -17.03 -14.63 11.07
C VAL A 86 -15.93 -13.99 11.93
N LEU A 87 -14.67 -14.04 11.48
CA LEU A 87 -13.53 -13.48 12.23
C LEU A 87 -13.23 -12.02 11.92
N ARG A 88 -13.86 -11.43 10.89
CA ARG A 88 -13.66 -10.02 10.51
C ARG A 88 -13.86 -9.05 11.69
N PRO A 89 -14.94 -9.14 12.50
CA PRO A 89 -15.13 -8.22 13.63
C PRO A 89 -14.02 -8.31 14.67
N ALA A 90 -13.53 -9.53 14.96
CA ALA A 90 -12.44 -9.73 15.91
C ALA A 90 -11.12 -9.15 15.42
N LEU A 91 -10.81 -9.31 14.13
CA LEU A 91 -9.61 -8.72 13.51
C LEU A 91 -9.70 -7.19 13.41
N GLU A 92 -10.89 -6.64 13.17
CA GLU A 92 -11.11 -5.19 13.15
C GLU A 92 -10.93 -4.58 14.54
N ALA A 93 -11.49 -5.19 15.59
CA ALA A 93 -11.28 -4.74 16.96
C ALA A 93 -9.80 -4.79 17.35
N ALA A 94 -9.10 -5.89 17.02
CA ALA A 94 -7.67 -6.01 17.25
C ALA A 94 -6.85 -4.94 16.51
N GLY A 95 -7.19 -4.64 15.26
CA GLY A 95 -6.52 -3.58 14.50
C GLY A 95 -6.77 -2.19 15.09
N SER A 96 -8.00 -1.92 15.53
CA SER A 96 -8.40 -0.61 16.06
C SER A 96 -7.65 -0.16 17.31
N THR A 97 -7.10 -1.10 18.10
CA THR A 97 -6.26 -0.75 19.26
C THR A 97 -4.91 -0.16 18.86
N THR A 98 -4.49 -0.36 17.61
CA THR A 98 -3.22 0.15 17.08
C THR A 98 -3.33 1.56 16.50
N GLY A 99 -4.57 2.08 16.35
CA GLY A 99 -4.84 3.44 15.87
C GLY A 99 -6.07 3.53 14.97
N VAL A 100 -6.33 4.74 14.47
CA VAL A 100 -7.40 4.97 13.48
C VAL A 100 -6.97 4.38 12.14
N GLY A 101 -7.85 3.57 11.54
CA GLY A 101 -7.52 2.86 10.30
C GLY A 101 -8.69 2.02 9.79
N VAL A 102 -8.40 1.23 8.77
CA VAL A 102 -9.37 0.33 8.12
C VAL A 102 -8.76 -1.06 8.00
N LEU A 103 -9.56 -2.09 8.32
CA LEU A 103 -9.20 -3.46 8.06
C LEU A 103 -9.30 -3.76 6.56
N GLY A 104 -8.21 -4.28 5.99
CA GLY A 104 -8.14 -4.71 4.61
C GLY A 104 -8.87 -6.05 4.36
N GLU A 105 -8.46 -6.71 3.27
CA GLU A 105 -8.98 -8.02 2.93
C GLU A 105 -8.61 -9.06 3.99
N VAL A 106 -9.62 -9.80 4.46
CA VAL A 106 -9.46 -10.95 5.35
C VAL A 106 -9.49 -12.21 4.48
N ARG A 107 -8.46 -13.05 4.57
CA ARG A 107 -8.34 -14.25 3.74
C ARG A 107 -7.61 -15.36 4.48
N VAL A 108 -7.78 -16.60 4.03
CA VAL A 108 -6.99 -17.73 4.51
C VAL A 108 -5.69 -17.83 3.70
N ALA A 109 -4.55 -17.89 4.36
CA ALA A 109 -3.24 -17.91 3.72
C ALA A 109 -2.15 -18.57 4.58
N ASP A 110 -1.00 -18.81 3.96
CA ASP A 110 0.23 -19.13 4.68
C ASP A 110 0.77 -17.88 5.39
N ALA A 111 0.86 -17.96 6.72
CA ALA A 111 1.37 -16.92 7.60
C ALA A 111 2.68 -17.33 8.30
N THR A 112 3.33 -18.42 7.88
CA THR A 112 4.57 -18.93 8.48
C THR A 112 5.64 -17.84 8.60
N ALA A 113 5.86 -17.09 7.53
CA ALA A 113 6.82 -15.99 7.53
C ALA A 113 6.46 -14.85 8.51
N LEU A 114 5.16 -14.60 8.76
CA LEU A 114 4.73 -13.59 9.72
C LEU A 114 4.95 -14.07 11.16
N PHE A 115 4.73 -15.35 11.43
CA PHE A 115 4.95 -15.96 12.74
C PHE A 115 6.42 -16.14 13.10
N GLU A 116 7.30 -16.33 12.09
CA GLU A 116 8.75 -16.47 12.27
C GLU A 116 9.50 -15.11 12.31
N ASP A 117 8.83 -14.02 11.96
CA ASP A 117 9.41 -12.69 11.94
C ASP A 117 9.83 -12.24 13.36
N PRO A 118 11.08 -11.80 13.57
CA PRO A 118 11.55 -11.37 14.88
C PRO A 118 10.86 -10.11 15.40
N GLU A 119 10.22 -9.32 14.54
CA GLU A 119 9.45 -8.14 14.94
C GLU A 119 7.98 -8.46 15.28
N SER A 120 7.56 -9.70 15.08
CA SER A 120 6.21 -10.15 15.41
C SER A 120 6.06 -10.49 16.88
N VAL A 121 4.92 -10.08 17.44
CA VAL A 121 4.52 -10.45 18.80
C VAL A 121 3.45 -11.53 18.69
N VAL A 122 3.75 -12.71 19.25
CA VAL A 122 2.90 -13.89 19.19
C VAL A 122 2.20 -14.12 20.52
N PHE A 123 0.92 -14.45 20.44
CA PHE A 123 0.07 -14.79 21.58
C PHE A 123 -0.44 -16.21 21.41
N GLU A 124 -0.35 -16.98 22.49
CA GLU A 124 -1.06 -18.24 22.63
C GLU A 124 -2.49 -17.94 23.06
N LEU A 125 -3.44 -18.55 22.35
CA LEU A 125 -4.86 -18.47 22.68
C LEU A 125 -5.25 -19.77 23.37
N SER A 126 -5.73 -19.68 24.61
CA SER A 126 -6.23 -20.82 25.37
C SER A 126 -7.57 -20.49 26.01
N THR A 127 -8.41 -21.48 26.19
CA THR A 127 -9.61 -21.36 27.04
C THR A 127 -9.22 -21.46 28.52
N ASP A 128 -9.98 -20.84 29.43
CA ASP A 128 -9.68 -20.71 30.88
C ASP A 128 -9.15 -21.98 31.57
N ASP A 129 -9.58 -23.18 31.16
CA ASP A 129 -9.15 -24.48 31.70
C ASP A 129 -8.90 -25.54 30.60
N GLY A 130 -8.68 -25.13 29.35
CA GLY A 130 -8.62 -26.04 28.19
C GLY A 130 -7.32 -25.98 27.40
N PRO A 131 -7.19 -26.84 26.37
CA PRO A 131 -6.01 -26.86 25.52
C PRO A 131 -5.85 -25.55 24.77
N THR A 132 -4.65 -25.31 24.26
CA THR A 132 -4.38 -24.23 23.30
C THR A 132 -5.38 -24.31 22.15
N ALA A 133 -6.16 -23.26 21.94
CA ALA A 133 -7.11 -23.13 20.84
C ALA A 133 -6.42 -22.63 19.56
N GLY A 134 -5.33 -21.87 19.70
CA GLY A 134 -4.58 -21.36 18.57
C GLY A 134 -3.53 -20.33 18.93
N TRP A 135 -3.09 -19.59 17.92
CA TRP A 135 -2.13 -18.52 18.04
C TRP A 135 -2.58 -17.30 17.26
N PHE A 136 -2.34 -16.15 17.84
CA PHE A 136 -2.53 -14.87 17.21
C PHE A 136 -1.19 -14.15 17.11
N VAL A 137 -0.89 -13.56 15.96
CA VAL A 137 0.31 -12.76 15.77
C VAL A 137 -0.05 -11.35 15.34
N VAL A 138 0.66 -10.40 15.93
CA VAL A 138 0.59 -8.98 15.60
C VAL A 138 1.98 -8.52 15.21
N ARG A 139 2.11 -8.00 13.99
CA ARG A 139 3.31 -7.27 13.57
C ARG A 139 2.94 -5.84 13.26
N THR A 140 3.36 -4.94 14.13
CA THR A 140 3.25 -3.51 13.87
C THR A 140 4.37 -3.12 12.91
N ARG A 141 4.04 -2.90 11.65
CA ARG A 141 4.90 -2.14 10.75
C ARG A 141 4.84 -0.71 11.24
N ARG A 142 5.77 -0.34 12.13
CA ARG A 142 6.05 1.08 12.30
C ARG A 142 6.34 1.61 10.92
N ALA A 143 5.67 2.69 10.55
CA ALA A 143 6.21 3.58 9.55
C ALA A 143 7.59 3.97 10.10
N LEU A 144 8.64 3.25 9.67
CA LEU A 144 10.02 3.63 9.89
C LEU A 144 10.09 5.08 9.43
N GLN A 145 10.13 5.99 10.41
CA GLN A 145 10.43 7.42 10.27
C GLN A 145 10.37 7.90 8.82
N SER A 146 9.18 8.03 8.22
CA SER A 146 9.02 8.55 6.85
C SER A 146 10.29 8.38 5.99
N LEU A 147 10.75 7.13 5.78
CA LEU A 147 11.66 6.92 4.67
C LEU A 147 10.85 7.37 3.45
N PRO A 148 11.38 8.29 2.64
CA PRO A 148 10.60 8.95 1.62
C PRO A 148 9.90 7.88 0.78
N ASP A 149 8.70 8.23 0.36
CA ASP A 149 7.76 7.51 -0.51
C ASP A 149 8.39 7.12 -1.88
N GLU A 150 9.60 6.58 -1.89
CA GLU A 150 10.44 6.30 -3.04
C GLU A 150 10.50 4.78 -3.31
N ALA A 151 10.43 3.91 -2.29
CA ALA A 151 10.63 2.47 -2.50
C ALA A 151 9.36 1.73 -2.97
N VAL A 152 8.19 2.01 -2.38
CA VAL A 152 6.90 1.38 -2.78
C VAL A 152 6.32 2.06 -4.02
N THR A 153 6.44 3.38 -4.09
CA THR A 153 6.18 4.16 -5.30
C THR A 153 7.19 3.79 -6.38
N GLY A 154 8.48 3.62 -6.08
CA GLY A 154 9.49 3.14 -7.03
C GLY A 154 9.17 1.78 -7.64
N ALA A 155 8.73 0.80 -6.84
CA ALA A 155 8.34 -0.52 -7.37
C ALA A 155 7.08 -0.48 -8.26
N ARG A 156 6.16 0.47 -8.02
CA ARG A 156 4.97 0.68 -8.86
C ARG A 156 5.26 1.56 -10.08
N LEU A 157 6.08 2.59 -9.92
CA LEU A 157 6.59 3.46 -10.98
C LEU A 157 7.46 2.67 -11.96
N ALA A 158 8.29 1.74 -11.47
CA ALA A 158 9.10 0.83 -12.28
C ALA A 158 8.25 0.00 -13.25
N ARG A 159 6.99 -0.30 -12.91
CA ARG A 159 6.07 -1.00 -13.81
C ARG A 159 5.54 -0.12 -14.94
N ILE A 160 5.45 1.20 -14.74
CA ILE A 160 5.01 2.15 -15.78
C ILE A 160 6.18 2.83 -16.51
N SER A 161 7.43 2.61 -16.10
CA SER A 161 8.62 3.22 -16.73
C SER A 161 8.78 2.88 -18.22
N ASN A 162 8.19 1.79 -18.69
CA ASN A 162 8.28 1.35 -20.09
C ASN A 162 7.07 1.75 -20.95
N VAL A 163 6.19 2.60 -20.43
CA VAL A 163 5.04 3.09 -21.20
C VAL A 163 5.52 4.14 -22.20
N GLU A 164 5.35 3.85 -23.48
CA GLU A 164 5.63 4.81 -24.55
C GLU A 164 4.62 5.96 -24.53
N MET A 165 5.11 7.20 -24.65
CA MET A 165 4.29 8.41 -24.62
C MET A 165 4.63 9.31 -25.80
N ARG A 166 3.63 10.04 -26.33
CA ARG A 166 3.84 10.97 -27.43
C ARG A 166 4.36 12.30 -26.91
N LEU A 167 5.62 12.58 -27.20
CA LEU A 167 6.23 13.89 -26.99
C LEU A 167 6.10 14.73 -28.26
N SER A 168 5.71 16.00 -28.11
CA SER A 168 5.52 16.95 -29.21
C SER A 168 6.21 18.26 -28.86
N VAL A 169 6.99 18.80 -29.80
CA VAL A 169 7.67 20.09 -29.65
C VAL A 169 6.93 21.14 -30.48
N ILE A 170 6.46 22.20 -29.84
CA ILE A 170 5.67 23.26 -30.48
C ILE A 170 6.46 24.57 -30.45
N VAL A 171 6.81 25.06 -31.64
CA VAL A 171 7.51 26.34 -31.81
C VAL A 171 6.60 27.54 -31.53
N GLY A 172 5.32 27.46 -31.88
CA GLY A 172 4.33 28.51 -31.61
C GLY A 172 2.93 28.09 -32.03
N ARG A 173 1.93 28.89 -31.62
CA ARG A 173 0.52 28.69 -31.97
C ARG A 173 -0.04 29.98 -32.56
N THR A 174 -1.14 29.87 -33.29
CA THR A 174 -1.91 31.03 -33.72
C THR A 174 -3.38 30.65 -33.82
N ARG A 175 -4.27 31.65 -33.77
CA ARG A 175 -5.71 31.47 -33.99
C ARG A 175 -6.09 32.27 -35.23
N MET A 176 -6.75 31.61 -36.18
CA MET A 176 -7.21 32.25 -37.42
C MET A 176 -8.63 31.78 -37.77
N PRO A 177 -9.43 32.61 -38.46
CA PRO A 177 -10.75 32.21 -38.91
C PRO A 177 -10.65 31.15 -40.01
N VAL A 178 -11.69 30.32 -40.14
CA VAL A 178 -11.72 29.19 -41.08
C VAL A 178 -11.42 29.62 -42.53
N ARG A 179 -11.92 30.79 -42.95
CA ARG A 179 -11.66 31.34 -44.28
C ARG A 179 -10.17 31.53 -44.59
N ASP A 180 -9.37 31.92 -43.60
CA ASP A 180 -7.95 32.20 -43.78
C ASP A 180 -7.18 30.88 -43.89
N VAL A 181 -7.57 29.86 -43.10
CA VAL A 181 -7.03 28.48 -43.20
C VAL A 181 -7.28 27.90 -44.60
N LEU A 182 -8.49 28.08 -45.14
CA LEU A 182 -8.85 27.59 -46.48
C LEU A 182 -8.14 28.34 -47.61
N SER A 183 -7.61 29.54 -47.34
CA SER A 183 -6.83 30.32 -48.31
C SER A 183 -5.32 30.05 -48.28
N LEU A 184 -4.83 29.18 -47.39
CA LEU A 184 -3.41 28.88 -47.29
C LEU A 184 -2.91 28.19 -48.57
N GLU A 185 -1.86 28.76 -49.15
CA GLU A 185 -1.19 28.26 -50.35
C GLU A 185 0.33 28.17 -50.13
N PRO A 186 1.06 27.36 -50.94
CA PRO A 186 2.51 27.28 -50.84
C PRO A 186 3.15 28.68 -50.93
N GLY A 187 3.94 29.03 -49.92
CA GLY A 187 4.58 30.36 -49.79
C GLY A 187 3.87 31.31 -48.84
N ALA A 188 2.67 30.99 -48.35
CA ALA A 188 2.01 31.77 -47.30
C ALA A 188 2.83 31.76 -46.00
N VAL A 189 3.00 32.93 -45.38
CA VAL A 189 3.68 33.10 -44.10
C VAL A 189 2.65 33.33 -43.01
N VAL A 190 2.66 32.49 -41.98
CA VAL A 190 1.74 32.56 -40.85
C VAL A 190 2.47 33.04 -39.61
N GLU A 191 2.02 34.14 -39.04
CA GLU A 191 2.56 34.67 -37.79
C GLU A 191 2.08 33.84 -36.60
N LEU A 192 3.01 33.57 -35.68
CA LEU A 192 2.78 32.79 -34.46
C LEU A 192 2.82 33.70 -33.22
N ASP A 193 2.31 33.20 -32.10
CA ASP A 193 2.23 33.89 -30.81
C ASP A 193 3.57 34.02 -30.06
N ARG A 194 4.70 33.64 -30.67
CA ARG A 194 6.01 33.58 -30.02
C ARG A 194 7.07 34.37 -30.81
N SER A 195 7.88 35.15 -30.10
CA SER A 195 9.02 35.87 -30.69
C SER A 195 10.12 34.92 -31.15
N ALA A 196 10.86 35.32 -32.19
CA ALA A 196 12.05 34.59 -32.63
C ALA A 196 13.07 34.43 -31.49
N GLY A 197 13.60 33.22 -31.31
CA GLY A 197 14.54 32.90 -30.23
C GLY A 197 13.89 32.59 -28.88
N ALA A 198 12.57 32.73 -28.74
CA ALA A 198 11.88 32.24 -27.55
C ALA A 198 11.93 30.69 -27.50
N PRO A 199 12.04 30.08 -26.30
CA PRO A 199 12.10 28.63 -26.17
C PRO A 199 10.80 28.01 -26.66
N ALA A 200 10.86 26.86 -27.33
CA ALA A 200 9.72 26.05 -27.74
C ALA A 200 9.05 25.34 -26.56
N ASP A 201 7.79 24.96 -26.71
CA ASP A 201 7.07 24.15 -25.72
C ASP A 201 7.27 22.67 -25.99
N VAL A 202 7.61 21.93 -24.94
CA VAL A 202 7.68 20.47 -24.96
C VAL A 202 6.44 19.94 -24.28
N GLN A 203 5.62 19.22 -25.06
CA GLN A 203 4.33 18.71 -24.63
C GLN A 203 4.34 17.19 -24.60
N LEU A 204 3.70 16.63 -23.58
CA LEU A 204 3.45 15.21 -23.44
C LEU A 204 1.93 15.01 -23.43
N ASN A 205 1.42 14.26 -24.41
CA ASN A 205 -0.04 14.06 -24.59
C ASN A 205 -0.87 15.36 -24.57
N GLY A 206 -0.30 16.45 -25.11
CA GLY A 206 -0.97 17.77 -25.20
C GLY A 206 -0.82 18.68 -23.99
N ARG A 207 -0.17 18.22 -22.91
CA ARG A 207 0.18 19.05 -21.75
C ARG A 207 1.63 19.52 -21.84
N THR A 208 1.88 20.82 -21.64
CA THR A 208 3.25 21.35 -21.58
C THR A 208 3.95 20.90 -20.31
N ILE A 209 5.08 20.22 -20.46
CA ILE A 209 5.90 19.70 -19.36
C ILE A 209 7.25 20.41 -19.24
N ALA A 210 7.70 21.08 -20.31
CA ALA A 210 8.98 21.74 -20.33
C ALA A 210 9.03 22.84 -21.41
N LYS A 211 10.06 23.68 -21.30
CA LYS A 211 10.51 24.62 -22.32
C LYS A 211 11.89 24.20 -22.80
N GLY A 212 12.18 24.41 -24.09
CA GLY A 212 13.48 24.06 -24.65
C GLY A 212 13.84 24.85 -25.89
N GLU A 213 15.12 24.90 -26.21
CA GLU A 213 15.63 25.55 -27.41
C GLU A 213 15.76 24.52 -28.54
N VAL A 214 15.29 24.87 -29.74
CA VAL A 214 15.48 24.02 -30.92
C VAL A 214 16.93 24.14 -31.36
N VAL A 215 17.60 23.00 -31.45
CA VAL A 215 19.00 22.88 -31.87
C VAL A 215 19.09 21.94 -33.06
N VAL A 216 20.19 21.98 -33.79
CA VAL A 216 20.51 20.99 -34.82
C VAL A 216 21.51 20.02 -34.21
N VAL A 217 21.24 18.72 -34.34
CA VAL A 217 22.13 17.66 -33.83
C VAL A 217 23.05 17.14 -34.93
N ASP A 218 24.10 16.42 -34.53
CA ASP A 218 25.05 15.79 -35.46
C ASP A 218 24.29 14.85 -36.41
N GLY A 219 24.33 15.16 -37.71
CA GLY A 219 23.52 14.48 -38.73
C GLY A 219 22.52 15.40 -39.46
N GLY A 220 22.30 16.62 -38.96
CA GLY A 220 21.42 17.62 -39.59
C GLY A 220 19.96 17.56 -39.14
N ASP A 221 19.64 16.66 -38.20
CA ASP A 221 18.30 16.54 -37.62
C ASP A 221 18.01 17.65 -36.61
N TYR A 222 16.73 17.94 -36.40
CA TYR A 222 16.29 18.84 -35.34
C TYR A 222 16.27 18.12 -33.98
N GLY A 223 16.80 18.77 -32.97
CA GLY A 223 16.70 18.38 -31.56
C GLY A 223 16.12 19.49 -30.71
N VAL A 224 15.79 19.18 -29.46
CA VAL A 224 15.40 20.16 -28.45
C VAL A 224 16.28 20.02 -27.22
N ARG A 225 16.93 21.11 -26.82
CA ARG A 225 17.65 21.21 -25.56
C ARG A 225 16.70 21.74 -24.49
N ILE A 226 16.39 20.92 -23.49
CA ILE A 226 15.52 21.31 -22.38
C ILE A 226 16.19 22.43 -21.57
N THR A 227 15.49 23.56 -21.42
CA THR A 227 15.98 24.72 -20.64
C THR A 227 15.26 24.87 -19.31
N LYS A 228 13.99 24.47 -19.24
CA LYS A 228 13.20 24.50 -18.00
C LYS A 228 12.20 23.33 -17.99
N ILE A 229 12.11 22.61 -16.88
CA ILE A 229 11.03 21.65 -16.60
C ILE A 229 9.95 22.37 -15.80
N LEU A 230 8.69 22.10 -16.10
CA LEU A 230 7.54 22.64 -15.39
C LEU A 230 6.99 21.55 -14.45
N ASP A 231 6.71 21.92 -13.21
CA ASP A 231 6.19 20.99 -12.21
C ASP A 231 4.71 20.65 -12.49
N ALA A 232 4.27 19.49 -12.01
CA ALA A 232 2.94 18.98 -12.29
C ALA A 232 1.81 19.75 -11.58
N ASP A 233 2.14 20.62 -10.63
CA ASP A 233 1.20 21.35 -9.77
C ASP A 233 1.11 22.86 -10.07
N ASP A 234 1.76 23.33 -11.14
CA ASP A 234 1.76 24.74 -11.59
C ASP A 234 0.98 24.93 -12.91
#